data_AF-A0A7R9KFW5-F1
#
_entry.id   AF-A0A7R9KFW5-F1
#
_cell.length_a   1.000
_cell.length_b   1.000
_cell.length_c   1.000
_cell.angle_alpha   90.00
_cell.angle_beta   90.00
_cell.angle_gamma   90.00
#
_symmetry.space_group_name_H-M   'P 1'
#
loop_
_entity.id
_entity.type
_entity.pdbx_description
1 polymer ?
#
loop_
_entity_poly.entity_id
_entity_poly.type
_entity_poly.pdbx_seq_one_letter_code
_entity_poly.pdbx_strand_id
1 'polypeptide(L)'
;MLTSLLTPKQRIVSIPSPFDISWLRSAKECQRLFNYIKQLPAHKVMDTLSLNNAKQIISLLTEPLADIAKNIADNVNECKTHRLAIKEFSGTIDELEKQLYIPSVEIITESLDRPKTVCSDGECCERIKVNGITEIIYTGECHSPCYLHFNHSNFLGNIRLLQCKAFNKQSGRDRDPGQAKQSWFARTISAPVGLIRAANTVCHECGHSYEKHRHLLYETRAKLSKVHNKELDSRLESARNEAAIKERQIQCLNERIVEMETENETILKSMSMFARFLADNALTPVNDAFKDYVQFMIETVRYGPPDGAHTGAAVERLECILREYNEEKALIEESAKRGAEGVITAGDIDKCVDKLCGLKHKGTQIAQMLAQQRRSKVKNHDRQNNLVYSPQTNTRLGVSKMFCDKMSN
;
A
#
# COMPACT_ATOMS: atom_id res chain seq x y z
N MET A 1 51.28 -81.22 -31.24
CA MET A 1 51.12 -79.89 -31.85
C MET A 1 49.89 -79.22 -31.27
N LEU A 2 50.08 -78.01 -30.76
CA LEU A 2 49.07 -76.94 -30.56
C LEU A 2 47.96 -77.18 -29.52
N THR A 3 48.37 -77.08 -28.27
CA THR A 3 47.61 -76.43 -27.19
C THR A 3 47.29 -74.98 -27.58
N SER A 4 46.07 -74.69 -28.02
CA SER A 4 45.60 -73.32 -28.24
C SER A 4 45.11 -72.74 -26.91
N LEU A 5 45.93 -71.83 -26.39
CA LEU A 5 45.73 -71.05 -25.17
C LEU A 5 44.46 -70.20 -25.29
N LEU A 6 43.50 -70.42 -24.39
CA LEU A 6 42.45 -69.46 -24.07
C LEU A 6 43.13 -68.18 -23.56
N THR A 7 43.14 -67.13 -24.37
CA THR A 7 43.57 -65.80 -23.96
C THR A 7 42.58 -65.24 -22.93
N PRO A 8 43.03 -64.66 -21.80
CA PRO A 8 42.15 -63.93 -20.92
C PRO A 8 41.72 -62.67 -21.67
N LYS A 9 40.43 -62.56 -22.01
CA LYS A 9 39.84 -61.27 -22.37
C LYS A 9 40.06 -60.34 -21.16
N GLN A 10 41.08 -59.51 -21.23
CA GLN A 10 41.23 -58.35 -20.38
C GLN A 10 39.93 -57.57 -20.49
N ARG A 11 39.10 -57.65 -19.46
CA ARG A 11 37.99 -56.75 -19.26
C ARG A 11 38.65 -55.41 -18.97
N ILE A 12 38.92 -54.63 -20.01
CA ILE A 12 39.28 -53.22 -19.86
C ILE A 12 38.06 -52.60 -19.20
N VAL A 13 38.08 -52.49 -17.88
CA VAL A 13 37.16 -51.62 -17.16
C VAL A 13 37.60 -50.22 -17.56
N SER A 14 37.02 -49.72 -18.64
CA SER A 14 37.12 -48.32 -19.03
C SER A 14 36.68 -47.52 -17.82
N ILE A 15 37.63 -46.92 -17.11
CA ILE A 15 37.37 -46.03 -15.99
C ILE A 15 36.49 -44.92 -16.57
N PRO A 16 35.23 -44.77 -16.11
CA PRO A 16 34.35 -43.75 -16.64
C PRO A 16 35.04 -42.40 -16.51
N SER A 17 34.99 -41.57 -17.54
CA SER A 17 35.63 -40.27 -17.46
C SER A 17 35.04 -39.49 -16.29
N PRO A 18 35.78 -38.54 -15.69
CA PRO A 18 35.24 -37.69 -14.63
C PRO A 18 33.93 -36.98 -15.05
N PHE A 19 33.78 -36.71 -16.35
CA PHE A 19 32.54 -36.20 -16.94
C PHE A 19 31.40 -37.22 -16.85
N ASP A 20 31.62 -38.48 -17.23
CA ASP A 20 30.60 -39.54 -17.18
C ASP A 20 30.11 -39.79 -15.74
N ILE A 21 31.02 -39.75 -14.76
CA ILE A 21 30.69 -39.89 -13.34
C ILE A 21 29.83 -38.70 -12.88
N SER A 22 30.21 -37.48 -13.27
CA SER A 22 29.47 -36.26 -12.94
C SER A 22 28.08 -36.24 -13.58
N TRP A 23 27.98 -36.62 -14.86
CA TRP A 23 26.72 -36.74 -15.58
C TRP A 23 25.80 -37.77 -14.92
N LEU A 24 26.32 -38.96 -14.61
CA LEU A 24 25.55 -40.03 -13.96
C LEU A 24 25.05 -39.59 -12.57
N ARG A 25 25.88 -38.85 -11.81
CA ARG A 25 25.48 -38.28 -10.52
C ARG A 25 24.37 -37.24 -10.70
N SER A 26 24.52 -36.32 -11.64
CA SER A 26 23.51 -35.30 -11.95
C SER A 26 22.18 -35.93 -12.36
N ALA A 27 22.21 -36.95 -13.23
CA ALA A 27 21.03 -37.68 -13.67
C ALA A 27 20.35 -38.41 -12.50
N LYS A 28 21.12 -39.06 -11.62
CA LYS A 28 20.60 -39.71 -10.41
C LYS A 28 19.97 -38.71 -9.44
N GLU A 29 20.59 -37.54 -9.22
CA GLU A 29 20.02 -36.49 -8.38
C GLU A 29 18.75 -35.90 -8.97
N CYS A 30 18.69 -35.68 -10.29
CA CYS A 30 17.45 -35.26 -10.97
C CYS A 30 16.35 -36.31 -10.80
N GLN A 31 16.67 -37.59 -10.96
CA GLN A 31 15.70 -38.67 -10.76
C GLN A 31 15.23 -38.75 -9.31
N ARG A 32 16.13 -38.57 -8.34
CA ARG A 32 15.80 -38.48 -6.92
C ARG A 32 14.86 -37.31 -6.63
N LEU A 33 15.12 -36.15 -7.21
CA LEU A 33 14.26 -34.97 -7.10
C LEU A 33 12.86 -35.24 -7.68
N PHE A 34 12.76 -35.80 -8.89
CA PHE A 34 11.46 -36.12 -9.50
C PHE A 34 10.69 -37.17 -8.70
N ASN A 35 11.37 -38.19 -8.18
CA ASN A 35 10.74 -39.19 -7.32
C ASN A 35 10.22 -38.58 -6.01
N TYR A 36 10.95 -37.63 -5.43
CA TYR A 36 10.49 -36.87 -4.28
C TYR A 36 9.28 -35.98 -4.62
N ILE A 37 9.34 -35.20 -5.71
CA ILE A 37 8.24 -34.32 -6.14
C ILE A 37 6.95 -35.13 -6.37
N LYS A 38 7.05 -36.34 -6.93
CA LYS A 38 5.89 -37.24 -7.13
C LYS A 38 5.23 -37.68 -5.84
N GLN A 39 5.96 -37.72 -4.73
CA GLN A 39 5.44 -38.10 -3.41
C GLN A 39 4.82 -36.91 -2.66
N LEU A 40 5.13 -35.68 -3.08
CA LEU A 40 4.58 -34.49 -2.43
C LEU A 40 3.09 -34.35 -2.76
N PRO A 41 2.25 -34.01 -1.76
CA PRO A 41 0.86 -33.65 -2.02
C PRO A 41 0.82 -32.43 -2.95
N ALA A 42 -0.12 -32.43 -3.90
CA ALA A 42 -0.31 -31.31 -4.79
C ALA A 42 -0.59 -30.05 -3.96
N HIS A 43 0.24 -29.02 -4.14
CA HIS A 43 0.04 -27.73 -3.51
C HIS A 43 -1.24 -27.10 -4.06
N LYS A 44 -2.11 -26.60 -3.17
CA LYS A 44 -3.34 -25.93 -3.56
C LYS A 44 -2.99 -24.55 -4.09
N VAL A 45 -2.80 -24.44 -5.40
CA VAL A 45 -2.45 -23.17 -6.10
C VAL A 45 -3.41 -22.04 -5.71
N MET A 46 -4.69 -22.37 -5.51
CA MET A 46 -5.70 -21.42 -5.06
C MET A 46 -5.36 -20.77 -3.73
N ASP A 47 -4.76 -21.49 -2.78
CA ASP A 47 -4.40 -20.95 -1.47
C ASP A 47 -3.31 -19.88 -1.61
N THR A 48 -2.31 -20.11 -2.47
CA THR A 48 -1.27 -19.10 -2.76
C THR A 48 -1.84 -17.87 -3.46
N LEU A 49 -2.78 -18.06 -4.39
CA LEU A 49 -3.46 -16.94 -5.04
C LEU A 49 -4.27 -16.12 -4.03
N SER A 50 -5.03 -16.77 -3.16
CA SER A 50 -5.82 -16.11 -2.11
C SER A 50 -4.92 -15.35 -1.12
N LEU A 51 -3.82 -15.95 -0.67
CA LEU A 51 -2.85 -15.27 0.20
C LEU A 51 -2.25 -14.03 -0.46
N ASN A 52 -1.88 -14.14 -1.74
CA ASN A 52 -1.33 -13.01 -2.49
C ASN A 52 -2.37 -11.90 -2.70
N ASN A 53 -3.62 -12.27 -2.99
CA ASN A 53 -4.72 -11.31 -3.13
C ASN A 53 -4.99 -10.57 -1.81
N ALA A 54 -5.06 -11.29 -0.69
CA ALA A 54 -5.22 -10.71 0.64
C ALA A 54 -4.09 -9.73 0.96
N LYS A 55 -2.82 -10.13 0.71
CA LYS A 55 -1.66 -9.24 0.89
C LYS A 55 -1.75 -7.97 0.05
N GLN A 56 -2.23 -8.06 -1.19
CA GLN A 56 -2.42 -6.90 -2.05
C GLN A 56 -3.51 -5.96 -1.53
N ILE A 57 -4.62 -6.51 -1.04
CA ILE A 57 -5.73 -5.72 -0.47
C ILE A 57 -5.28 -4.99 0.79
N ILE A 58 -4.61 -5.68 1.72
CA ILE A 58 -4.05 -5.07 2.95
C ILE A 58 -3.14 -3.90 2.58
N SER A 59 -2.30 -4.10 1.56
CA SER A 59 -1.40 -3.04 1.08
C SER A 59 -2.16 -1.85 0.46
N LEU A 60 -3.31 -2.06 -0.17
CA LEU A 60 -4.11 -0.94 -0.67
C LEU A 60 -4.78 -0.17 0.48
N LEU A 61 -5.15 -0.86 1.55
CA LEU A 61 -5.95 -0.29 2.64
C LEU A 61 -5.14 0.33 3.77
N THR A 62 -3.86 -0.01 3.92
CA THR A 62 -3.05 0.40 5.08
C THR A 62 -3.02 1.91 5.30
N GLU A 63 -2.64 2.69 4.28
CA GLU A 63 -2.61 4.16 4.41
C GLU A 63 -4.01 4.79 4.43
N PRO A 64 -4.97 4.41 3.55
CA PRO A 64 -6.34 4.92 3.65
C PRO A 64 -6.97 4.76 5.03
N LEU A 65 -6.78 3.61 5.66
CA LEU A 65 -7.36 3.34 6.96
C LEU A 65 -6.69 4.18 8.06
N ALA A 66 -5.41 4.49 7.94
CA ALA A 66 -4.73 5.43 8.83
C ALA A 66 -5.22 6.87 8.62
N ASP A 67 -5.37 7.31 7.36
CA ASP A 67 -5.92 8.63 7.02
C ASP A 67 -7.36 8.76 7.55
N ILE A 68 -8.17 7.71 7.40
CA ILE A 68 -9.54 7.66 7.90
C ILE A 68 -9.57 7.66 9.43
N ALA A 69 -8.72 6.89 10.11
CA ALA A 69 -8.64 6.89 11.57
C ALA A 69 -8.30 8.30 12.10
N LYS A 70 -7.32 8.97 11.48
CA LYS A 70 -6.98 10.38 11.77
C LYS A 70 -8.20 11.28 11.54
N ASN A 71 -8.88 11.14 10.41
CA ASN A 71 -10.05 11.95 10.08
C ASN A 71 -11.24 11.70 11.00
N ILE A 72 -11.42 10.48 11.51
CA ILE A 72 -12.39 10.19 12.55
C ILE A 72 -12.02 10.96 13.82
N ALA A 73 -10.77 10.86 14.29
CA ALA A 73 -10.33 11.56 15.49
C ALA A 73 -10.48 13.09 15.36
N ASP A 74 -10.16 13.65 14.19
CA ASP A 74 -10.37 15.07 13.89
C ASP A 74 -11.86 15.45 13.93
N ASN A 75 -12.73 14.67 13.27
CA ASN A 75 -14.18 14.90 13.28
C ASN A 75 -14.82 14.76 14.68
N VAL A 76 -14.35 13.80 15.48
CA VAL A 76 -14.78 13.63 16.87
C VAL A 76 -14.42 14.86 17.68
N ASN A 77 -13.20 15.39 17.51
CA ASN A 77 -12.78 16.64 18.14
C ASN A 77 -13.66 17.83 17.70
N GLU A 78 -13.93 17.97 16.40
CA GLU A 78 -14.82 19.02 15.88
C GLU A 78 -16.24 18.91 16.46
N CYS A 79 -16.79 17.69 16.57
CA CYS A 79 -18.08 17.47 17.21
C CYS A 79 -18.05 17.83 18.71
N LYS A 80 -16.96 17.48 19.42
CA LYS A 80 -16.79 17.81 20.86
C LYS A 80 -16.72 19.33 21.06
N THR A 81 -15.98 20.04 20.21
CA THR A 81 -15.90 21.52 20.22
C THR A 81 -17.24 22.16 19.89
N HIS A 82 -17.92 21.71 18.82
CA HIS A 82 -19.22 22.25 18.42
C HIS A 82 -20.28 22.01 19.50
N ARG A 83 -20.25 20.85 20.16
CA ARG A 83 -21.12 20.54 21.30
C ARG A 83 -20.92 21.52 22.46
N LEU A 84 -19.68 21.87 22.79
CA LEU A 84 -19.40 22.89 23.82
C LEU A 84 -19.89 24.26 23.39
N ALA A 85 -19.67 24.63 22.13
CA ALA A 85 -20.17 25.89 21.57
C ALA A 85 -21.70 26.00 21.64
N ILE A 86 -22.45 24.93 21.34
CA ILE A 86 -23.91 24.89 21.48
C ILE A 86 -24.35 25.00 22.95
N LYS A 87 -23.61 24.37 23.86
CA LYS A 87 -23.90 24.42 25.31
C LYS A 87 -23.69 25.82 25.89
N GLU A 88 -22.61 26.48 25.51
CA GLU A 88 -22.21 27.82 25.99
C GLU A 88 -22.84 28.96 25.17
N PHE A 89 -23.56 28.63 24.09
CA PHE A 89 -24.20 29.61 23.23
C PHE A 89 -25.10 30.53 24.05
N SER A 90 -24.89 31.83 23.94
CA SER A 90 -25.70 32.87 24.55
C SER A 90 -26.05 33.88 23.46
N GLY A 91 -27.25 33.74 22.91
CA GLY A 91 -27.70 34.51 21.75
C GLY A 91 -29.17 34.25 21.47
N THR A 92 -29.66 34.73 20.33
CA THR A 92 -31.07 34.56 19.94
C THR A 92 -31.34 33.16 19.39
N ILE A 93 -32.60 32.72 19.43
CA ILE A 93 -33.01 31.43 18.85
C ILE A 93 -32.70 31.39 17.34
N ASP A 94 -32.90 32.50 16.62
CA ASP A 94 -32.60 32.60 15.18
C ASP A 94 -31.10 32.46 14.87
N GLU A 95 -30.23 32.87 15.79
CA GLU A 95 -28.78 32.67 15.69
C GLU A 95 -28.38 31.25 16.06
N LEU A 96 -29.06 30.63 17.05
CA LEU A 96 -28.86 29.22 17.41
C LEU A 96 -29.22 28.30 16.24
N GLU A 97 -30.31 28.59 15.52
CA GLU A 97 -30.73 27.82 14.34
C GLU A 97 -29.64 27.71 13.27
N LYS A 98 -28.85 28.78 13.08
CA LYS A 98 -27.71 28.79 12.15
C LYS A 98 -26.54 27.89 12.59
N GLN A 99 -26.51 27.50 13.87
CA GLN A 99 -25.50 26.61 14.44
C GLN A 99 -25.95 25.14 14.46
N LEU A 100 -27.17 24.81 14.01
CA LEU A 100 -27.74 23.46 14.00
C LEU A 100 -27.22 22.61 12.81
N TYR A 101 -25.91 22.43 12.76
CA TYR A 101 -25.25 21.56 11.79
C TYR A 101 -24.37 20.53 12.48
N ILE A 102 -24.10 19.44 11.77
CA ILE A 102 -23.11 18.43 12.14
C ILE A 102 -21.84 18.73 11.32
N PRO A 103 -20.71 19.06 11.95
CA PRO A 103 -19.45 19.21 11.25
C PRO A 103 -19.01 17.84 10.70
N SER A 104 -18.59 17.80 9.43
CA SER A 104 -18.13 16.56 8.80
C SER A 104 -17.01 16.85 7.80
N VAL A 105 -15.84 16.26 8.03
CA VAL A 105 -14.71 16.29 7.12
C VAL A 105 -14.66 14.97 6.35
N GLU A 106 -14.83 15.05 5.05
CA GLU A 106 -14.70 13.90 4.14
C GLU A 106 -13.28 13.85 3.56
N ILE A 107 -12.73 12.66 3.39
CA ILE A 107 -11.52 12.41 2.61
C ILE A 107 -11.91 11.95 1.20
N ILE A 108 -11.27 12.49 0.18
CA ILE A 108 -11.43 12.12 -1.22
C ILE A 108 -10.07 11.67 -1.75
N THR A 109 -10.06 10.60 -2.55
CA THR A 109 -8.87 10.14 -3.25
C THR A 109 -9.02 10.36 -4.75
N GLU A 110 -8.03 11.02 -5.35
CA GLU A 110 -8.01 11.35 -6.78
C GLU A 110 -6.80 10.70 -7.45
N SER A 111 -6.99 10.16 -8.66
CA SER A 111 -5.87 9.59 -9.42
C SER A 111 -4.99 10.73 -9.94
N LEU A 112 -3.69 10.54 -9.90
CA LEU A 112 -2.78 11.48 -10.54
C LEU A 112 -2.81 11.35 -12.07
N ASP A 113 -2.76 12.48 -12.75
CA ASP A 113 -2.62 12.53 -14.21
C ASP A 113 -1.35 11.84 -14.67
N ARG A 114 -0.26 11.96 -13.91
CA ARG A 114 0.99 11.23 -14.14
C ARG A 114 1.58 10.77 -12.81
N PRO A 115 2.07 9.53 -12.74
CA PRO A 115 2.71 9.03 -11.53
C PRO A 115 4.02 9.76 -11.27
N LYS A 116 4.40 9.95 -10.01
CA LYS A 116 5.62 10.67 -9.61
C LYS A 116 6.29 10.04 -8.39
N THR A 117 7.61 10.10 -8.30
CA THR A 117 8.33 9.80 -7.05
C THR A 117 8.55 11.08 -6.30
N VAL A 118 8.12 11.11 -5.04
CA VAL A 118 8.27 12.27 -4.15
C VAL A 118 9.08 11.89 -2.92
N CYS A 119 9.73 12.88 -2.33
CA CYS A 119 10.30 12.80 -0.99
C CYS A 119 9.25 13.29 0.02
N SER A 120 9.06 12.54 1.09
CA SER A 120 8.16 12.88 2.20
C SER A 120 8.91 13.42 3.42
N ASP A 121 10.21 13.69 3.30
CA ASP A 121 10.96 14.36 4.35
C ASP A 121 10.41 15.77 4.64
N GLY A 122 10.56 16.24 5.87
CA GLY A 122 10.08 17.54 6.32
C GLY A 122 10.67 18.71 5.52
N GLU A 123 11.90 18.59 5.00
CA GLU A 123 12.52 19.61 4.14
C GLU A 123 11.96 19.60 2.69
N CYS A 124 11.34 18.50 2.27
CA CYS A 124 10.81 18.29 0.92
C CYS A 124 9.28 18.40 0.84
N CYS A 125 8.64 18.86 1.91
CA CYS A 125 7.20 18.97 2.03
C CYS A 125 6.81 20.35 2.55
N GLU A 126 5.94 21.03 1.82
CA GLU A 126 5.23 22.20 2.31
C GLU A 126 3.87 21.79 2.86
N ARG A 127 3.44 22.43 3.94
CA ARG A 127 2.16 22.16 4.60
C ARG A 127 1.28 23.38 4.47
N ILE A 128 0.18 23.23 3.74
CA ILE A 128 -0.82 24.28 3.60
C ILE A 128 -2.06 23.90 4.40
N LYS A 129 -2.60 24.86 5.17
CA LYS A 129 -3.92 24.71 5.77
C LYS A 129 -4.95 25.16 4.74
N VAL A 130 -5.66 24.22 4.13
CA VAL A 130 -6.82 24.51 3.30
C VAL A 130 -8.06 24.26 4.14
N ASN A 131 -8.80 25.31 4.47
CA ASN A 131 -10.03 25.22 5.27
C ASN A 131 -9.83 24.50 6.61
N GLY A 132 -8.78 24.82 7.36
CA GLY A 132 -8.48 24.17 8.65
C GLY A 132 -7.92 22.74 8.56
N ILE A 133 -7.76 22.20 7.35
CA ILE A 133 -7.18 20.88 7.11
C ILE A 133 -5.77 21.02 6.54
N THR A 134 -4.81 20.31 7.13
CA THR A 134 -3.43 20.30 6.64
C THR A 134 -3.32 19.39 5.42
N GLU A 135 -3.07 19.97 4.25
CA GLU A 135 -2.64 19.24 3.04
C GLU A 135 -1.12 19.27 2.93
N ILE A 136 -0.53 18.15 2.48
CA ILE A 136 0.90 18.05 2.20
C ILE A 136 1.11 18.32 0.72
N ILE A 137 1.87 19.37 0.42
CA ILE A 137 2.41 19.63 -0.91
C ILE A 137 3.85 19.11 -0.92
N TYR A 138 4.11 18.13 -1.77
CA TYR A 138 5.46 17.64 -1.98
C TYR A 138 6.24 18.61 -2.88
N THR A 139 7.04 19.49 -2.28
CA THR A 139 7.95 20.37 -3.02
C THR A 139 9.11 19.57 -3.64
N GLY A 140 9.51 18.47 -2.97
CA GLY A 140 10.47 17.50 -3.48
C GLY A 140 9.87 16.48 -4.46
N GLU A 141 9.46 16.91 -5.66
CA GLU A 141 9.09 16.01 -6.76
C GLU A 141 10.32 15.36 -7.42
N CYS A 142 10.99 14.46 -6.69
CA CYS A 142 12.27 13.85 -7.10
C CYS A 142 12.25 13.14 -8.46
N HIS A 143 11.10 12.69 -8.97
CA HIS A 143 11.00 12.24 -10.36
C HIS A 143 9.56 12.33 -10.88
N SER A 144 9.31 13.19 -11.87
CA SER A 144 8.00 13.39 -12.48
C SER A 144 8.12 13.50 -14.01
N PRO A 145 7.46 12.63 -14.81
CA PRO A 145 6.72 11.43 -14.40
C PRO A 145 7.65 10.25 -14.07
N CYS A 146 7.24 9.41 -13.12
CA CYS A 146 7.91 8.16 -12.78
C CYS A 146 6.98 6.97 -13.07
N TYR A 147 7.29 6.13 -14.06
CA TYR A 147 6.46 4.97 -14.43
C TYR A 147 6.97 3.64 -13.85
N LEU A 148 7.50 3.67 -12.62
CA LEU A 148 7.87 2.42 -11.95
C LEU A 148 6.63 1.55 -11.71
N HIS A 149 6.84 0.24 -11.80
CA HIS A 149 5.80 -0.75 -11.56
C HIS A 149 6.21 -1.70 -10.45
N PHE A 150 5.45 -1.64 -9.36
CA PHE A 150 5.48 -2.63 -8.31
C PHE A 150 4.15 -2.62 -7.55
N ASN A 151 3.81 -3.75 -6.94
CA ASN A 151 2.48 -3.99 -6.36
C ASN A 151 2.15 -3.08 -5.17
N HIS A 152 3.13 -2.36 -4.62
CA HIS A 152 3.02 -1.54 -3.41
C HIS A 152 3.42 -0.08 -3.71
N SER A 153 2.74 0.55 -4.68
CA SER A 153 2.82 1.99 -4.93
C SER A 153 2.28 2.79 -3.75
N ASN A 154 2.62 4.08 -3.68
CA ASN A 154 2.34 5.00 -2.59
C ASN A 154 3.02 4.66 -1.26
N PHE A 155 3.57 3.48 -1.03
CA PHE A 155 4.29 3.19 0.20
C PHE A 155 5.61 3.96 0.36
N LEU A 156 5.86 4.41 1.59
CA LEU A 156 7.17 4.91 2.01
C LEU A 156 8.22 3.82 1.99
N GLY A 157 9.45 4.17 1.58
CA GLY A 157 10.60 3.29 1.69
C GLY A 157 10.52 2.02 0.88
N ASN A 158 9.72 1.99 -0.18
CA ASN A 158 9.67 0.82 -1.03
C ASN A 158 11.04 0.60 -1.68
N ILE A 159 11.69 -0.54 -1.40
CA ILE A 159 13.01 -0.88 -1.95
C ILE A 159 13.07 -0.83 -3.49
N ARG A 160 11.93 -0.99 -4.18
CA ARG A 160 11.85 -0.87 -5.64
C ARG A 160 12.05 0.57 -6.13
N LEU A 161 11.95 1.58 -5.26
CA LEU A 161 12.30 2.97 -5.57
C LEU A 161 13.77 3.12 -5.96
N LEU A 162 14.64 2.20 -5.55
CA LEU A 162 16.04 2.17 -6.00
C LEU A 162 16.19 1.98 -7.53
N GLN A 163 15.10 1.63 -8.23
CA GLN A 163 15.03 1.58 -9.69
C GLN A 163 14.64 2.93 -10.32
N CYS A 164 14.23 3.91 -9.53
CA CYS A 164 13.87 5.25 -9.98
C CYS A 164 15.12 6.01 -10.42
N LYS A 165 14.98 6.89 -11.41
CA LYS A 165 16.07 7.78 -11.86
C LYS A 165 16.64 8.63 -10.71
N ALA A 166 15.81 8.95 -9.72
CA ALA A 166 16.20 9.67 -8.52
C ALA A 166 17.28 8.94 -7.69
N PHE A 167 17.39 7.61 -7.79
CA PHE A 167 18.38 6.80 -7.04
C PHE A 167 19.39 6.09 -7.96
N ASN A 168 18.93 5.73 -9.16
CA ASN A 168 19.71 5.04 -10.17
C ASN A 168 19.77 5.91 -11.43
N LYS A 169 20.72 6.85 -11.43
CA LYS A 169 21.13 7.53 -12.66
C LYS A 169 21.72 6.46 -13.57
N GLN A 170 20.95 5.98 -14.55
CA GLN A 170 21.54 5.25 -15.67
C GLN A 170 22.56 6.20 -16.31
N SER A 171 23.85 5.97 -16.07
CA SER A 171 24.90 6.65 -16.81
C SER A 171 24.66 6.35 -18.28
N GLY A 172 24.45 7.39 -19.09
CA GLY A 172 24.26 7.30 -20.53
C GLY A 172 25.52 6.86 -21.28
N ARG A 173 26.21 5.82 -20.83
CA ARG A 173 27.30 5.16 -21.54
C ARG A 173 27.06 3.65 -21.54
N ASP A 174 27.11 3.11 -22.76
CA ASP A 174 27.14 1.69 -23.13
C ASP A 174 25.79 0.96 -23.19
N ARG A 175 24.94 1.37 -24.15
CA ARG A 175 24.11 0.43 -24.90
C ARG A 175 24.74 0.21 -26.27
N ASP A 176 25.64 -0.76 -26.36
CA ASP A 176 25.96 -1.41 -27.62
C ASP A 176 24.73 -2.25 -28.04
N PRO A 177 24.09 -1.99 -29.20
CA PRO A 177 22.91 -2.72 -29.65
C PRO A 177 23.14 -4.22 -29.86
N GLY A 178 24.39 -4.68 -29.91
CA GLY A 178 24.75 -6.08 -30.21
C GLY A 178 24.56 -7.09 -29.08
N GLN A 179 24.37 -6.68 -27.82
CA GLN A 179 24.30 -7.60 -26.67
C GLN A 179 22.92 -7.73 -26.02
N ALA A 180 21.86 -7.22 -26.65
CA ALA A 180 20.47 -7.30 -26.15
C ALA A 180 19.82 -8.69 -26.38
N LYS A 181 20.55 -9.79 -26.15
CA LYS A 181 20.03 -11.17 -26.25
C LYS A 181 20.34 -12.05 -25.04
N GLN A 182 20.53 -11.47 -23.86
CA GLN A 182 20.41 -12.24 -22.62
C GLN A 182 19.22 -11.73 -21.82
N SER A 183 18.14 -12.50 -21.93
CA SER A 183 16.89 -12.38 -21.21
C SER A 183 17.11 -12.05 -19.73
N TRP A 184 16.48 -10.97 -19.27
CA TRP A 184 16.48 -10.53 -17.87
C TRP A 184 16.00 -11.63 -16.89
N PHE A 185 15.22 -12.61 -17.37
CA PHE A 185 14.80 -13.79 -16.58
C PHE A 185 15.97 -14.59 -16.01
N ALA A 186 17.13 -14.60 -16.68
CA ALA A 186 18.33 -15.31 -16.19
C ALA A 186 19.07 -14.57 -15.06
N ARG A 187 18.77 -13.28 -14.81
CA ARG A 187 19.50 -12.44 -13.84
C ARG A 187 18.83 -12.33 -12.47
N THR A 188 17.58 -12.75 -12.31
CA THR A 188 16.80 -12.50 -11.09
C THR A 188 16.48 -13.72 -10.25
N ILE A 189 16.70 -14.95 -10.73
CA ILE A 189 16.36 -16.17 -9.96
C ILE A 189 17.62 -16.87 -9.40
N SER A 190 18.80 -16.63 -9.98
CA SER A 190 20.05 -17.32 -9.58
C SER A 190 21.11 -16.40 -8.97
N ALA A 191 20.85 -15.11 -8.83
CA ALA A 191 21.81 -14.21 -8.19
C ALA A 191 21.65 -14.35 -6.66
N PRO A 192 22.71 -14.75 -5.92
CA PRO A 192 22.70 -14.64 -4.47
C PRO A 192 22.43 -13.17 -4.12
N VAL A 193 21.82 -12.95 -2.95
CA VAL A 193 21.37 -11.66 -2.41
C VAL A 193 22.44 -10.52 -2.47
N GLY A 194 23.69 -10.82 -2.81
CA GLY A 194 24.81 -9.86 -2.93
C GLY A 194 25.10 -9.24 -4.30
N LEU A 195 24.21 -9.28 -5.32
CA LEU A 195 24.48 -8.67 -6.65
C LEU A 195 23.40 -7.70 -7.15
N ILE A 196 22.80 -6.93 -6.25
CA ILE A 196 22.23 -5.63 -6.63
C ILE A 196 23.44 -4.72 -6.88
N ARG A 197 23.72 -4.34 -8.14
CA ARG A 197 24.67 -3.24 -8.43
C ARG A 197 24.32 -2.08 -7.51
N ALA A 198 25.30 -1.56 -6.76
CA ALA A 198 25.14 -0.55 -5.70
C ALA A 198 24.20 0.59 -6.13
N ALA A 199 22.91 0.42 -5.88
CA ALA A 199 21.95 1.48 -6.04
C ALA A 199 22.21 2.46 -4.89
N ASN A 200 22.29 3.76 -5.20
CA ASN A 200 22.44 4.74 -4.14
C ASN A 200 21.18 4.69 -3.27
N THR A 201 21.32 4.41 -1.98
CA THR A 201 20.22 4.47 -1.02
C THR A 201 19.79 5.91 -0.75
N VAL A 202 20.61 6.88 -1.18
CA VAL A 202 20.35 8.31 -1.10
C VAL A 202 19.88 8.86 -2.45
N CYS A 203 18.84 9.69 -2.41
CA CYS A 203 18.27 10.36 -3.57
C CYS A 203 19.24 11.43 -4.10
N HIS A 204 19.47 11.44 -5.41
CA HIS A 204 20.33 12.40 -6.07
C HIS A 204 19.70 13.78 -6.27
N GLU A 205 18.37 13.89 -6.09
CA GLU A 205 17.64 15.16 -6.27
C GLU A 205 17.48 15.92 -4.94
N CYS A 206 17.16 15.22 -3.86
CA CYS A 206 16.93 15.86 -2.55
C CYS A 206 17.90 15.45 -1.44
N GLY A 207 18.79 14.47 -1.66
CA GLY A 207 19.77 14.02 -0.66
C GLY A 207 19.21 13.15 0.47
N HIS A 208 17.92 12.80 0.46
CA HIS A 208 17.31 11.97 1.51
C HIS A 208 17.35 10.47 1.18
N SER A 209 17.29 9.62 2.21
CA SER A 209 17.20 8.16 2.07
C SER A 209 15.95 7.74 1.27
N TYR A 210 16.05 6.64 0.52
CA TYR A 210 14.91 6.02 -0.16
C TYR A 210 13.75 5.70 0.78
N GLU A 211 14.04 5.48 2.08
CA GLU A 211 13.06 5.26 3.15
C GLU A 211 12.08 6.42 3.32
N LYS A 212 12.52 7.65 3.02
CA LYS A 212 11.68 8.85 3.05
C LYS A 212 10.92 9.09 1.74
N HIS A 213 11.04 8.21 0.74
CA HIS A 213 10.43 8.41 -0.57
C HIS A 213 9.26 7.48 -0.81
N ARG A 214 8.35 7.91 -1.69
CA ARG A 214 7.19 7.12 -2.14
C ARG A 214 6.89 7.37 -3.62
N HIS A 215 6.27 6.39 -4.26
CA HIS A 215 5.84 6.48 -5.66
C HIS A 215 4.34 6.75 -5.73
N LEU A 216 3.93 7.98 -5.99
CA LEU A 216 2.54 8.40 -6.01
C LEU A 216 1.84 8.06 -7.32
N LEU A 217 0.69 7.39 -7.22
CA LEU A 217 -0.28 7.16 -8.30
C LEU A 217 -1.60 7.91 -8.08
N TYR A 218 -1.87 8.30 -6.84
CA TYR A 218 -3.07 9.01 -6.40
C TYR A 218 -2.69 9.92 -5.22
N GLU A 219 -3.49 10.95 -5.01
CA GLU A 219 -3.43 11.85 -3.86
C GLU A 219 -4.73 11.78 -3.07
N THR A 220 -4.62 11.98 -1.77
CA THR A 220 -5.74 12.01 -0.84
C THR A 220 -5.88 13.44 -0.33
N ARG A 221 -7.07 14.03 -0.47
CA ARG A 221 -7.39 15.40 -0.03
C ARG A 221 -8.60 15.39 0.87
N ALA A 222 -8.72 16.39 1.71
CA ALA A 222 -9.83 16.48 2.64
C ALA A 222 -10.78 17.62 2.23
N LYS A 223 -12.07 17.35 2.34
CA LYS A 223 -13.17 18.24 1.96
C LYS A 223 -14.04 18.48 3.19
N LEU A 224 -14.07 19.72 3.67
CA LEU A 224 -15.03 20.11 4.69
C LEU A 224 -16.46 20.06 4.14
N SER A 225 -17.38 19.56 4.95
CA SER A 225 -18.81 19.61 4.74
C SER A 225 -19.51 19.99 6.05
N LYS A 226 -20.57 20.80 5.94
CA LYS A 226 -21.50 21.07 7.05
C LYS A 226 -22.81 20.43 6.66
N VAL A 227 -23.25 19.44 7.43
CA VAL A 227 -24.53 18.77 7.17
C VAL A 227 -25.56 19.41 8.09
N HIS A 228 -26.53 20.10 7.50
CA HIS A 228 -27.66 20.65 8.26
C HIS A 228 -28.40 19.53 8.99
N ASN A 229 -28.72 19.73 10.26
CA ASN A 229 -29.40 18.71 11.05
C ASN A 229 -30.91 18.70 10.75
N LYS A 230 -31.30 17.96 9.71
CA LYS A 230 -32.68 17.83 9.23
C LYS A 230 -33.66 17.31 10.30
N GLU A 231 -33.17 16.60 11.31
CA GLU A 231 -33.99 16.10 12.43
C GLU A 231 -34.58 17.24 13.28
N LEU A 232 -33.95 18.42 13.25
CA LEU A 232 -34.42 19.60 13.97
C LEU A 232 -35.46 20.42 13.18
N ASP A 233 -35.51 20.30 11.85
CA ASP A 233 -36.39 21.12 10.99
C ASP A 233 -37.88 20.87 11.25
N SER A 234 -38.28 19.65 11.57
CA SER A 234 -39.70 19.27 11.75
C SER A 234 -40.31 19.71 13.10
N ARG A 235 -39.49 20.14 14.07
CA ARG A 235 -39.92 20.41 15.46
C ARG A 235 -39.71 21.85 15.93
N LEU A 236 -38.99 22.66 15.16
CA LEU A 236 -38.79 24.09 15.44
C LEU A 236 -40.10 24.89 15.32
N GLU A 237 -41.06 24.43 14.50
CA GLU A 237 -42.34 25.11 14.32
C GLU A 237 -43.27 25.06 15.55
N SER A 238 -43.17 24.04 16.42
CA SER A 238 -44.20 23.80 17.44
C SER A 238 -43.82 24.18 18.87
N ALA A 239 -42.54 24.42 19.18
CA ALA A 239 -42.11 24.90 20.50
C ALA A 239 -40.73 25.56 20.43
N ARG A 240 -40.69 26.90 20.41
CA ARG A 240 -39.45 27.71 20.54
C ARG A 240 -38.88 27.63 21.96
N ASN A 241 -38.51 26.45 22.42
CA ASN A 241 -37.78 26.26 23.67
C ASN A 241 -36.29 26.04 23.34
N GLU A 242 -35.50 27.09 23.53
CA GLU A 242 -34.05 27.11 23.31
C GLU A 242 -33.34 25.95 24.02
N ALA A 243 -33.72 25.64 25.26
CA ALA A 243 -33.10 24.56 26.03
C ALA A 243 -33.36 23.19 25.38
N ALA A 244 -34.56 22.96 24.85
CA ALA A 244 -34.90 21.71 24.17
C ALA A 244 -34.18 21.55 22.82
N ILE A 245 -33.96 22.67 22.10
CA ILE A 245 -33.20 22.69 20.84
C ILE A 245 -31.73 22.35 21.12
N LYS A 246 -31.12 23.01 22.10
CA LYS A 246 -29.74 22.75 22.52
C LYS A 246 -29.55 21.30 22.95
N GLU A 247 -30.43 20.79 23.82
CA GLU A 247 -30.32 19.42 24.32
C GLU A 247 -30.40 18.39 23.19
N ARG A 248 -31.34 18.57 22.24
CA ARG A 248 -31.44 17.67 21.08
C ARG A 248 -30.21 17.73 20.18
N GLN A 249 -29.71 18.93 19.88
CA GLN A 249 -28.50 19.07 19.06
C GLN A 249 -27.27 18.44 19.75
N ILE A 250 -27.13 18.63 21.07
CA ILE A 250 -26.08 18.00 21.87
C ILE A 250 -26.22 16.47 21.84
N GLN A 251 -27.45 15.94 21.95
CA GLN A 251 -27.70 14.51 21.83
C GLN A 251 -27.28 13.97 20.46
N CYS A 252 -27.68 14.61 19.36
CA CYS A 252 -27.28 14.21 18.01
C CYS A 252 -25.75 14.22 17.83
N LEU A 253 -25.06 15.22 18.38
CA LEU A 253 -23.59 15.28 18.36
C LEU A 253 -22.94 14.17 19.19
N ASN A 254 -23.49 13.83 20.36
CA ASN A 254 -22.99 12.74 21.20
C ASN A 254 -23.18 11.38 20.51
N GLU A 255 -24.34 11.12 19.93
CA GLU A 255 -24.61 9.90 19.15
C GLU A 255 -23.63 9.78 17.99
N ARG A 256 -23.39 10.88 17.27
CA ARG A 256 -22.40 10.92 16.19
C ARG A 256 -20.99 10.60 16.67
N ILE A 257 -20.56 11.15 17.81
CA ILE A 257 -19.25 10.87 18.41
C ILE A 257 -19.10 9.37 18.71
N VAL A 258 -20.07 8.77 19.40
CA VAL A 258 -20.03 7.34 19.77
C VAL A 258 -19.96 6.44 18.54
N GLU A 259 -20.79 6.73 17.52
CA GLU A 259 -20.78 5.96 16.28
C GLU A 259 -19.42 6.04 15.57
N MET A 260 -18.80 7.22 15.54
CA MET A 260 -17.48 7.41 14.94
C MET A 260 -16.36 6.73 15.74
N GLU A 261 -16.39 6.82 17.07
CA GLU A 261 -15.44 6.11 17.95
C GLU A 261 -15.54 4.59 17.74
N THR A 262 -16.75 4.04 17.61
CA THR A 262 -16.99 2.60 17.33
C THR A 262 -16.47 2.18 15.94
N GLU A 263 -16.60 3.04 14.92
CA GLU A 263 -16.02 2.79 13.61
C GLU A 263 -14.49 2.80 13.66
N ASN A 264 -13.89 3.71 14.43
CA ASN A 264 -12.44 3.75 14.61
C ASN A 264 -11.92 2.48 15.27
N GLU A 265 -12.57 2.01 16.33
CA GLU A 265 -12.24 0.72 16.98
C GLU A 265 -12.28 -0.44 15.97
N THR A 266 -13.31 -0.48 15.11
CA THR A 266 -13.40 -1.49 14.06
C THR A 266 -12.25 -1.39 13.06
N ILE A 267 -11.83 -0.17 12.69
CA ILE A 267 -10.69 0.05 11.80
C ILE A 267 -9.38 -0.43 12.44
N LEU A 268 -9.11 -0.05 13.70
CA LEU A 268 -7.88 -0.44 14.39
C LEU A 268 -7.80 -1.95 14.59
N LYS A 269 -8.92 -2.59 14.93
CA LYS A 269 -9.03 -4.06 15.00
C LYS A 269 -8.82 -4.75 13.66
N SER A 270 -9.28 -4.14 12.58
CA SER A 270 -9.03 -4.65 11.23
C SER A 270 -7.55 -4.55 10.87
N MET A 271 -6.90 -3.44 11.21
CA MET A 271 -5.47 -3.24 10.96
C MET A 271 -4.59 -4.17 11.78
N SER A 272 -4.93 -4.44 13.03
CA SER A 272 -4.20 -5.41 13.87
C SER A 272 -4.38 -6.84 13.36
N MET A 273 -5.58 -7.21 12.91
CA MET A 273 -5.84 -8.48 12.20
C MET A 273 -4.99 -8.60 10.93
N PHE A 274 -4.90 -7.53 10.13
CA PHE A 274 -4.07 -7.49 8.92
C PHE A 274 -2.59 -7.65 9.24
N ALA A 275 -2.09 -6.98 10.27
CA ALA A 275 -0.70 -7.10 10.71
C ALA A 275 -0.35 -8.54 11.11
N ARG A 276 -1.23 -9.19 11.90
CA ARG A 276 -1.04 -10.61 12.28
C ARG A 276 -1.10 -11.54 11.07
N PHE A 277 -2.09 -11.37 10.18
CA PHE A 277 -2.17 -12.17 8.96
C PHE A 277 -0.90 -12.07 8.11
N LEU A 278 -0.35 -10.87 7.94
CA LEU A 278 0.90 -10.68 7.21
C LEU A 278 2.07 -11.36 7.92
N ALA A 279 2.18 -11.24 9.25
CA ALA A 279 3.23 -11.85 10.04
C ALA A 279 3.19 -13.39 9.97
N ASP A 280 2.02 -14.00 10.11
CA ASP A 280 1.81 -15.46 10.08
C ASP A 280 2.17 -16.06 8.71
N ASN A 281 2.10 -15.26 7.65
CA ASN A 281 2.32 -15.71 6.27
C ASN A 281 3.63 -15.19 5.65
N ALA A 282 4.49 -14.54 6.44
CA ALA A 282 5.76 -14.02 5.94
C ALA A 282 6.94 -14.93 6.24
N LEU A 283 7.83 -15.08 5.25
CA LEU A 283 9.11 -15.79 5.42
C LEU A 283 10.16 -14.95 6.15
N THR A 284 9.94 -13.64 6.26
CA THR A 284 10.84 -12.66 6.87
C THR A 284 10.04 -11.75 7.79
N PRO A 285 10.68 -11.13 8.79
CA PRO A 285 10.02 -10.12 9.63
C PRO A 285 9.29 -9.08 8.77
N VAL A 286 8.01 -8.87 9.06
CA VAL A 286 7.17 -7.91 8.35
C VAL A 286 7.29 -6.56 9.03
N ASN A 287 7.56 -5.54 8.21
CA ASN A 287 7.49 -4.17 8.68
C ASN A 287 6.04 -3.76 8.91
N ASP A 288 5.75 -3.09 10.02
CA ASP A 288 4.39 -2.68 10.36
C ASP A 288 4.05 -1.37 9.63
N ALA A 289 3.61 -1.52 8.38
CA ALA A 289 3.36 -0.39 7.49
C ALA A 289 2.29 0.59 8.02
N PHE A 290 1.35 0.12 8.84
CA PHE A 290 0.36 1.01 9.48
C PHE A 290 1.02 1.87 10.54
N LYS A 291 1.75 1.23 11.47
CA LYS A 291 2.53 1.90 12.50
C LYS A 291 3.47 2.94 11.90
N ASP A 292 4.24 2.55 10.90
CA ASP A 292 5.21 3.42 10.26
C ASP A 292 4.56 4.64 9.62
N TYR A 293 3.41 4.45 8.96
CA TYR A 293 2.69 5.56 8.35
C TYR A 293 2.09 6.51 9.39
N VAL A 294 1.56 6.00 10.50
CA VAL A 294 1.08 6.85 11.62
C VAL A 294 2.25 7.60 12.26
N GLN A 295 3.39 6.95 12.47
CA GLN A 295 4.60 7.60 12.97
C GLN A 295 5.11 8.68 12.01
N PHE A 296 5.07 8.41 10.71
CA PHE A 296 5.35 9.40 9.68
C PHE A 296 4.39 10.60 9.77
N MET A 297 3.08 10.39 10.00
CA MET A 297 2.13 11.49 10.21
C MET A 297 2.48 12.32 11.45
N ILE A 298 2.85 11.68 12.57
CA ILE A 298 3.27 12.35 13.81
C ILE A 298 4.50 13.21 13.55
N GLU A 299 5.53 12.62 12.94
CA GLU A 299 6.77 13.30 12.56
C GLU A 299 6.45 14.52 11.67
N THR A 300 5.60 14.32 10.67
CA THR A 300 5.15 15.37 9.75
C THR A 300 4.42 16.52 10.46
N VAL A 301 3.59 16.25 11.47
CA VAL A 301 2.91 17.30 12.23
C VAL A 301 3.92 18.08 13.09
N ARG A 302 4.89 17.40 13.70
CA ARG A 302 5.89 18.02 14.58
C ARG A 302 6.85 18.98 13.85
N TYR A 303 7.20 18.69 12.59
CA TYR A 303 8.06 19.56 11.77
C TYR A 303 7.33 20.78 11.16
N GLY A 304 6.00 20.88 11.29
CA GLY A 304 5.23 22.02 10.76
C GLY A 304 5.52 23.35 11.45
N PRO A 305 5.08 24.49 10.86
CA PRO A 305 5.12 25.77 11.56
C PRO A 305 4.47 25.61 12.94
N PRO A 306 5.13 26.02 14.03
CA PRO A 306 4.63 25.84 15.37
C PRO A 306 3.42 26.75 15.59
N ASP A 307 2.24 26.24 15.29
CA ASP A 307 0.96 26.76 15.79
C ASP A 307 0.68 26.06 17.13
N GLY A 308 1.45 26.45 18.15
CA GLY A 308 1.79 25.63 19.33
C GLY A 308 0.65 24.79 19.92
N ALA A 309 -0.52 25.37 20.14
CA ALA A 309 -1.66 24.67 20.72
C ALA A 309 -2.30 23.65 19.75
N HIS A 310 -2.46 24.01 18.48
CA HIS A 310 -3.07 23.15 17.46
C HIS A 310 -2.14 21.99 17.07
N THR A 311 -0.83 22.26 16.99
CA THR A 311 0.17 21.23 16.72
C THR A 311 0.20 20.19 17.85
N GLY A 312 0.17 20.62 19.11
CA GLY A 312 0.14 19.72 20.27
C GLY A 312 -1.08 18.79 20.26
N ALA A 313 -2.29 19.35 20.10
CA ALA A 313 -3.52 18.56 20.08
C ALA A 313 -3.59 17.57 18.90
N ALA A 314 -3.05 17.95 17.73
CA ALA A 314 -3.01 17.05 16.57
C ALA A 314 -2.04 15.87 16.78
N VAL A 315 -0.87 16.12 17.38
CA VAL A 315 0.09 15.07 17.74
C VAL A 315 -0.52 14.11 18.77
N GLU A 316 -1.18 14.63 19.80
CA GLU A 316 -1.80 13.82 20.84
C GLU A 316 -2.87 12.86 20.27
N ARG A 317 -3.71 13.33 19.33
CA ARG A 317 -4.71 12.47 18.66
C ARG A 317 -4.05 11.33 17.86
N LEU A 318 -2.96 11.62 17.14
CA LEU A 318 -2.23 10.60 16.39
C LEU A 318 -1.51 9.60 17.30
N GLU A 319 -0.94 10.07 18.41
CA GLU A 319 -0.35 9.21 19.44
C GLU A 319 -1.41 8.32 20.10
N CYS A 320 -2.63 8.82 20.29
CA CYS A 320 -3.77 8.04 20.77
C CYS A 320 -4.12 6.90 19.81
N ILE A 321 -4.24 7.18 18.52
CA ILE A 321 -4.47 6.17 17.47
C ILE A 321 -3.37 5.09 17.52
N LEU A 322 -2.11 5.51 17.64
CA LEU A 322 -0.98 4.59 17.70
C LEU A 322 -1.02 3.72 18.95
N ARG A 323 -1.39 4.28 20.11
CA ARG A 323 -1.53 3.54 21.36
C ARG A 323 -2.63 2.49 21.26
N GLU A 324 -3.83 2.89 20.86
CA GLU A 324 -5.01 2.00 20.72
C GLU A 324 -4.72 0.86 19.73
N TYR A 325 -4.07 1.16 18.60
CA TYR A 325 -3.63 0.14 17.65
C TYR A 325 -2.68 -0.88 18.27
N ASN A 326 -1.67 -0.42 19.02
CA ASN A 326 -0.69 -1.31 19.66
C ASN A 326 -1.33 -2.17 20.76
N GLU A 327 -2.29 -1.62 21.51
CA GLU A 327 -3.05 -2.36 22.52
C GLU A 327 -3.88 -3.48 21.87
N GLU A 328 -4.66 -3.16 20.83
CA GLU A 328 -5.45 -4.17 20.11
C GLU A 328 -4.57 -5.24 19.45
N LYS A 329 -3.42 -4.83 18.89
CA LYS A 329 -2.43 -5.77 18.35
C LYS A 329 -1.88 -6.70 19.43
N ALA A 330 -1.55 -6.18 20.61
CA ALA A 330 -1.05 -6.99 21.72
C ALA A 330 -2.10 -7.99 22.21
N LEU A 331 -3.38 -7.61 22.27
CA LEU A 331 -4.48 -8.51 22.62
C LEU A 331 -4.59 -9.68 21.64
N ILE A 332 -4.54 -9.39 20.34
CA ILE A 332 -4.58 -10.39 19.26
C ILE A 332 -3.34 -11.30 19.29
N GLU A 333 -2.16 -10.79 19.65
CA GLU A 333 -0.96 -11.63 19.78
C GLU A 333 -1.02 -12.53 21.03
N GLU A 334 -1.63 -12.07 22.13
CA GLU A 334 -1.78 -12.85 23.35
C GLU A 334 -2.83 -13.96 23.22
N SER A 335 -3.98 -13.69 22.59
CA SER A 335 -4.99 -14.70 22.24
C SER A 335 -4.41 -15.80 21.33
N ALA A 336 -3.54 -15.43 20.39
CA ALA A 336 -2.80 -16.37 19.53
C ALA A 336 -1.97 -17.35 20.36
N LYS A 337 -1.16 -16.82 21.29
CA LYS A 337 -0.25 -17.62 22.14
C LYS A 337 -1.00 -18.59 23.05
N ARG A 338 -2.18 -18.20 23.52
CA ARG A 338 -3.06 -19.03 24.36
C ARG A 338 -3.80 -20.13 23.57
N GLY A 339 -3.62 -20.20 22.25
CA GLY A 339 -4.32 -21.15 21.39
C GLY A 339 -5.83 -20.90 21.29
N ALA A 340 -6.30 -19.72 21.72
CA ALA A 340 -7.72 -19.36 21.79
C ALA A 340 -8.25 -18.79 20.46
N GLU A 341 -7.37 -18.23 19.62
CA GLU A 341 -7.72 -17.74 18.28
C GLU A 341 -7.09 -18.62 17.20
N GLY A 342 -7.92 -19.05 16.25
CA GLY A 342 -7.48 -19.79 15.07
C GLY A 342 -6.56 -18.97 14.15
N VAL A 343 -5.94 -19.66 13.20
CA VAL A 343 -5.13 -19.03 12.13
C VAL A 343 -6.02 -18.09 11.32
N ILE A 344 -5.60 -16.83 11.15
CA ILE A 344 -6.32 -15.87 10.31
C ILE A 344 -6.15 -16.29 8.86
N THR A 345 -7.26 -16.51 8.16
CA THR A 345 -7.26 -16.97 6.76
C THR A 345 -7.41 -15.79 5.80
N ALA A 346 -7.07 -16.01 4.51
CA ALA A 346 -7.34 -15.02 3.47
C ALA A 346 -8.84 -14.66 3.36
N GLY A 347 -9.73 -15.63 3.61
CA GLY A 347 -11.17 -15.37 3.62
C GLY A 347 -11.63 -14.49 4.79
N ASP A 348 -10.91 -14.48 5.90
CA ASP A 348 -11.20 -13.57 7.01
C ASP A 348 -10.79 -12.14 6.67
N ILE A 349 -9.73 -11.97 5.87
CA ILE A 349 -9.36 -10.67 5.30
C ILE A 349 -10.47 -10.14 4.40
N ASP A 350 -11.03 -10.96 3.51
CA ASP A 350 -12.12 -10.54 2.63
C ASP A 350 -13.36 -10.11 3.43
N LYS A 351 -13.78 -10.91 4.43
CA LYS A 351 -14.90 -10.54 5.33
C LYS A 351 -14.63 -9.26 6.10
N CYS A 352 -13.39 -9.05 6.54
CA CYS A 352 -12.97 -7.85 7.24
C CYS A 352 -13.08 -6.62 6.34
N VAL A 353 -12.66 -6.74 5.08
CA VAL A 353 -12.80 -5.70 4.05
C VAL A 353 -14.26 -5.38 3.78
N ASP A 354 -15.13 -6.40 3.67
CA ASP A 354 -16.57 -6.19 3.50
C ASP A 354 -17.18 -5.45 4.70
N LYS A 355 -16.79 -5.83 5.92
CA LYS A 355 -17.21 -5.14 7.16
C LYS A 355 -16.78 -3.67 7.14
N LEU A 356 -15.54 -3.39 6.75
CA LEU A 356 -15.01 -2.03 6.64
C LEU A 356 -15.78 -1.20 5.59
N CYS A 357 -16.12 -1.79 4.45
CA CYS A 357 -16.91 -1.11 3.41
C CYS A 357 -18.38 -0.91 3.84
N GLY A 358 -18.87 -1.67 4.81
CA GLY A 358 -20.22 -1.59 5.37
C GLY A 358 -20.37 -0.64 6.57
N LEU A 359 -19.32 0.08 6.98
CA LEU A 359 -19.40 1.05 8.08
C LEU A 359 -20.36 2.20 7.74
N LYS A 360 -21.10 2.68 8.74
CA LYS A 360 -22.20 3.66 8.62
C LYS A 360 -21.73 4.99 8.02
N HIS A 361 -20.61 5.52 8.48
CA HIS A 361 -20.09 6.84 8.13
C HIS A 361 -18.91 6.75 7.17
N LYS A 362 -17.99 5.82 7.41
CA LYS A 362 -16.75 5.70 6.61
C LYS A 362 -16.77 4.59 5.57
N GLY A 363 -17.77 3.71 5.55
CA GLY A 363 -17.77 2.54 4.66
C GLY A 363 -17.76 2.89 3.17
N THR A 364 -18.63 3.80 2.75
CA THR A 364 -18.68 4.30 1.36
C THR A 364 -17.35 4.93 0.94
N GLN A 365 -16.71 5.69 1.83
CA GLN A 365 -15.43 6.32 1.58
C GLN A 365 -14.32 5.27 1.41
N ILE A 366 -14.25 4.27 2.29
CA ILE A 366 -13.30 3.16 2.19
C ILE A 366 -13.46 2.44 0.84
N ALA A 367 -14.68 2.13 0.45
CA ALA A 367 -14.98 1.46 -0.82
C ALA A 367 -14.54 2.29 -2.03
N GLN A 368 -14.81 3.60 -2.01
CA GLN A 368 -14.39 4.53 -3.07
C GLN A 368 -12.87 4.64 -3.17
N MET A 369 -12.17 4.79 -2.03
CA MET A 369 -10.71 4.84 -1.99
C MET A 369 -10.11 3.55 -2.57
N LEU A 370 -10.58 2.39 -2.12
CA LEU A 370 -10.10 1.09 -2.61
C LEU A 370 -10.32 0.93 -4.13
N ALA A 371 -11.51 1.28 -4.63
CA ALA A 371 -11.81 1.25 -6.06
C ALA A 371 -10.90 2.20 -6.86
N GLN A 372 -10.67 3.42 -6.35
CA GLN A 372 -9.84 4.41 -7.00
C GLN A 372 -8.38 3.95 -7.10
N GLN A 373 -7.83 3.40 -6.02
CA GLN A 373 -6.45 2.91 -6.04
C GLN A 373 -6.26 1.73 -7.00
N ARG A 374 -7.23 0.80 -7.05
CA ARG A 374 -7.24 -0.29 -8.04
C ARG A 374 -7.20 0.27 -9.46
N ARG A 375 -8.03 1.28 -9.76
CA ARG A 375 -8.03 1.98 -11.06
C ARG A 375 -6.69 2.66 -11.36
N SER A 376 -6.09 3.36 -10.39
CA SER A 376 -4.80 4.03 -10.57
C SER A 376 -3.67 3.04 -10.91
N LYS A 377 -3.66 1.85 -10.29
CA LYS A 377 -2.68 0.80 -10.61
C LYS A 377 -2.82 0.29 -12.04
N VAL A 378 -4.04 -0.03 -12.48
CA VAL A 378 -4.32 -0.48 -13.85
C VAL A 378 -3.88 0.58 -14.87
N LYS A 379 -4.25 1.84 -14.65
CA LYS A 379 -3.82 2.96 -15.51
C LYS A 379 -2.30 3.08 -15.62
N ASN A 380 -1.56 2.91 -14.51
CA ASN A 380 -0.10 2.96 -14.52
C ASN A 380 0.50 1.79 -15.32
N HIS A 381 -0.02 0.58 -15.13
CA HIS A 381 0.40 -0.61 -15.88
C HIS A 381 0.18 -0.44 -17.39
N ASP A 382 -0.98 0.06 -17.82
CA ASP A 382 -1.28 0.27 -19.24
C ASP A 382 -0.35 1.31 -19.89
N ARG A 383 -0.05 2.40 -19.16
CA ARG A 383 0.88 3.43 -19.63
C ARG A 383 2.29 2.91 -19.83
N GLN A 384 2.76 2.02 -18.96
CA GLN A 384 4.06 1.39 -19.13
C GLN A 384 4.10 0.49 -20.38
N ASN A 385 3.06 -0.32 -20.60
CA ASN A 385 2.99 -1.17 -21.80
C ASN A 385 2.98 -0.34 -23.09
N ASN A 386 2.27 0.79 -23.09
CA ASN A 386 2.26 1.72 -24.22
C ASN A 386 3.61 2.45 -24.43
N LEU A 387 4.41 2.67 -23.38
CA LEU A 387 5.77 3.21 -23.48
C LEU A 387 6.77 2.18 -24.06
N VAL A 388 6.55 0.89 -23.80
CA VAL A 388 7.37 -0.21 -24.35
C VAL A 388 7.02 -0.49 -25.81
N TYR A 389 5.78 -0.24 -26.24
CA TYR A 389 5.28 -0.38 -27.61
C TYR A 389 5.11 0.97 -28.33
N SER A 390 6.06 1.90 -28.16
CA SER A 390 6.20 2.99 -29.13
C SER A 390 6.69 2.39 -30.46
N PRO A 391 6.00 2.59 -31.61
CA PRO A 391 6.54 2.17 -32.89
C PRO A 391 7.84 2.93 -33.08
N GLN A 392 8.96 2.23 -33.05
CA GLN A 392 10.22 2.80 -33.49
C GLN A 392 9.96 3.33 -34.90
N THR A 393 10.02 4.66 -35.04
CA THR A 393 9.91 5.34 -36.33
C THR A 393 10.97 4.73 -37.23
N ASN A 394 10.52 3.87 -38.15
CA ASN A 394 11.35 3.22 -39.13
C ASN A 394 11.73 4.26 -40.20
N THR A 395 12.63 5.17 -39.84
CA THR A 395 13.30 6.03 -40.80
C THR A 395 14.58 5.37 -41.26
N ARG A 396 14.49 4.81 -42.47
CA ARG A 396 15.55 4.55 -43.44
C ARG A 396 16.68 3.59 -43.03
N LEU A 397 16.58 2.36 -43.52
CA LEU A 397 17.49 1.86 -44.57
C LEU A 397 16.64 1.07 -45.56
N GLY A 398 16.53 1.58 -46.79
CA GLY A 398 15.80 0.92 -47.86
C GLY A 398 16.56 -0.30 -48.35
N VAL A 399 15.99 -1.49 -48.21
CA VAL A 399 16.23 -2.62 -49.12
C VAL A 399 14.95 -3.48 -49.17
N SER A 400 14.41 -3.57 -50.39
CA SER A 400 13.52 -4.59 -50.96
C SER A 400 12.24 -5.03 -50.21
N LYS A 401 11.15 -4.42 -50.69
CA LYS A 401 9.82 -5.01 -50.85
C LYS A 401 9.90 -6.20 -51.82
N MET A 402 9.91 -7.43 -51.33
CA MET A 402 9.56 -8.65 -52.07
C MET A 402 9.51 -9.82 -51.08
N PHE A 403 8.31 -10.31 -50.76
CA PHE A 403 7.96 -11.71 -50.38
C PHE A 403 6.67 -11.72 -49.55
N CYS A 404 5.53 -11.61 -50.23
CA CYS A 404 4.28 -12.29 -49.87
C CYS A 404 3.29 -12.05 -51.01
N ASP A 405 3.40 -12.88 -52.04
CA ASP A 405 2.30 -13.22 -52.96
C ASP A 405 2.72 -14.50 -53.67
N LYS A 406 2.37 -15.64 -53.06
CA LYS A 406 2.18 -16.97 -53.68
C LYS A 406 1.89 -18.00 -52.60
N MET A 407 0.66 -18.01 -52.11
CA MET A 407 -0.05 -19.22 -51.71
C MET A 407 -1.54 -18.99 -51.90
N SER A 408 -1.98 -19.08 -53.15
CA SER A 408 -3.36 -19.32 -53.58
C SER A 408 -3.30 -19.73 -55.06
N ASN A 409 -3.02 -21.02 -55.26
CA ASN A 409 -3.59 -21.88 -56.30
C ASN A 409 -3.22 -23.32 -55.96
#